data_AF-A0A968MIR3-F1
#
_entry.id   AF-A0A968MIR3-F1
#
_cell.length_a   1.000
_cell.length_b   1.000
_cell.length_c   1.000
_cell.angle_alpha   90.00
_cell.angle_beta   90.00
_cell.angle_gamma   90.00
#
_symmetry.space_group_name_H-M   'P 1'
#
loop_
_entity.id
_entity.type
_entity.pdbx_description
1 polymer ?
#
loop_
_entity_poly.entity_id
_entity_poly.type
_entity_poly.pdbx_seq_one_letter_code
_entity_poly.pdbx_strand_id
1 'polypeptide(L)'
;MVEVMITLPETLASVAQASGVLTAETMERLIRAELRRRQREQMLRIADEMADQPGEPLSAAEIGIAFRTAQQGNQHITQVTSYDIADDWALLLQAIEDNASETGRPNLACQSSQHLHDTSAREL
;
A
#
# COMPACT_ATOMS: atom_id res chain seq x y z
N MET A 1 5.09 12.76 11.14
CA MET A 1 6.53 12.60 11.44
C MET A 1 6.93 11.22 10.94
N VAL A 2 8.02 11.10 10.18
CA VAL A 2 8.45 9.83 9.61
C VAL A 2 9.74 9.42 10.31
N GLU A 3 9.76 8.21 10.87
CA GLU A 3 10.94 7.63 11.49
C GLU A 3 11.60 6.63 10.53
N VAL A 4 12.93 6.61 10.50
CA VAL A 4 13.71 5.73 9.62
C VAL A 4 14.77 5.03 10.46
N MET A 5 14.68 3.71 10.55
CA MET A 5 15.67 2.87 11.21
C MET A 5 16.71 2.40 10.19
N ILE A 6 17.99 2.58 10.49
CA ILE A 6 19.10 2.21 9.61
C ILE A 6 19.99 1.24 10.36
N THR A 7 20.18 0.05 9.78
CA THR A 7 21.11 -0.96 10.31
C THR A 7 22.43 -0.83 9.56
N LEU A 8 23.51 -0.63 10.31
CA LEU A 8 24.86 -0.52 9.76
C LEU A 8 25.69 -1.74 10.17
N PRO A 9 26.52 -2.29 9.28
CA PRO A 9 27.57 -3.23 9.67
C PRO A 9 28.48 -2.60 10.72
N GLU A 10 28.94 -3.39 11.69
CA GLU A 10 29.73 -2.91 12.84
C GLU A 10 31.00 -2.15 12.42
N THR A 11 31.66 -2.62 11.35
CA THR A 11 32.84 -1.96 10.76
C THR A 11 32.52 -0.54 10.28
N LEU A 12 31.36 -0.33 9.66
CA LEU A 12 30.92 0.98 9.19
C LEU A 12 30.39 1.85 10.32
N ALA A 13 29.71 1.26 11.30
CA ALA A 13 29.23 1.98 12.48
C ALA A 13 30.40 2.59 13.27
N SER A 14 31.47 1.83 13.49
CA SER A 14 32.67 2.31 14.19
C SER A 14 33.32 3.51 13.48
N VAL A 15 33.50 3.42 12.16
CA VAL A 15 34.08 4.51 11.36
C VAL A 15 33.15 5.72 11.30
N ALA A 16 31.85 5.51 11.08
CA ALA A 16 30.86 6.57 11.04
C ALA A 16 30.74 7.30 12.38
N GLN A 17 30.86 6.57 13.50
CA GLN A 17 30.87 7.14 14.84
C GLN A 17 32.12 7.98 15.07
N ALA A 18 33.30 7.46 14.74
CA ALA A 18 34.57 8.19 14.87
C ALA A 18 34.60 9.48 14.03
N SER A 19 33.92 9.47 12.87
CA SER A 19 33.79 10.64 12.00
C SER A 19 32.65 11.61 12.37
N GLY A 20 31.84 11.29 13.40
CA GLY A 20 30.70 12.12 13.82
C GLY A 20 29.53 12.15 12.83
N VAL A 21 29.51 11.24 11.85
CA VAL A 21 28.50 11.19 10.78
C VAL A 21 27.16 10.62 11.28
N LEU A 22 27.15 9.90 12.41
CA LEU A 22 25.95 9.30 13.01
C LEU A 22 25.04 10.29 13.75
N THR A 23 25.18 11.60 13.52
CA THR A 23 24.22 12.58 14.01
C THR A 23 22.99 12.61 13.12
N ALA A 24 21.81 12.83 13.72
CA ALA A 24 20.55 12.86 12.97
C ALA A 24 20.58 13.87 11.81
N GLU A 25 21.12 15.07 12.05
CA GLU A 25 21.25 16.12 11.04
C GLU A 25 22.16 15.70 9.87
N THR A 26 23.30 15.07 10.17
CA THR A 26 24.23 14.63 9.12
C THR A 26 23.64 13.49 8.32
N MET A 27 22.98 12.53 8.96
CA MET A 27 22.28 11.43 8.29
C MET A 27 21.14 11.93 7.42
N GLU A 28 20.33 12.87 7.90
CA GLU A 28 19.27 13.51 7.10
C GLU A 28 19.84 14.16 5.84
N ARG A 29 20.93 14.94 6.01
CA ARG A 29 21.59 15.61 4.89
C ARG A 29 22.13 14.62 3.85
N LEU A 30 22.76 13.53 4.30
CA LEU A 30 23.29 12.48 3.43
C LEU A 30 22.17 11.76 2.67
N ILE A 31 21.11 11.34 3.38
CA ILE A 31 19.96 10.68 2.76
C ILE A 31 19.31 11.59 1.74
N ARG A 32 19.10 12.87 2.07
CA ARG A 32 18.53 13.86 1.13
C ARG A 32 19.41 14.04 -0.11
N ALA A 33 20.73 14.14 0.07
CA ALA A 33 21.67 14.27 -1.04
C ALA A 33 21.62 13.05 -1.96
N GLU A 34 21.59 11.84 -1.38
CA GLU A 34 21.51 10.58 -2.12
C GLU A 34 20.18 10.43 -2.86
N LEU A 35 19.05 10.79 -2.24
CA LEU A 35 17.75 10.78 -2.91
C LEU A 35 17.73 11.73 -4.12
N ARG A 36 18.27 12.94 -3.97
CA ARG A 36 18.40 13.90 -5.09
C ARG A 36 19.32 13.37 -6.18
N ARG A 37 20.41 12.68 -5.82
CA ARG A 37 21.31 12.04 -6.79
C ARG A 37 20.55 10.97 -7.59
N ARG A 38 19.86 10.05 -6.92
CA ARG A 38 19.08 8.99 -7.55
C ARG A 38 17.96 9.53 -8.44
N GLN A 39 17.26 10.57 -8.01
CA GLN A 39 16.23 11.22 -8.82
C GLN A 39 16.82 11.79 -10.12
N ARG A 40 17.97 12.47 -10.04
CA ARG A 40 18.66 12.98 -11.24
C ARG A 40 19.11 11.85 -12.17
N GLU A 41 19.70 10.80 -11.62
CA GLU A 41 20.13 9.63 -12.40
C GLU A 41 18.96 8.93 -13.08
N GLN A 42 17.81 8.83 -12.40
CA GLN A 42 16.60 8.29 -12.99
C GLN A 42 16.08 9.17 -14.13
N MET A 43 16.05 10.50 -13.94
CA MET A 43 15.63 11.43 -14.99
C MET A 43 16.54 11.36 -16.21
N LEU A 44 17.86 11.28 -16.00
CA LEU A 44 18.83 11.13 -17.09
C LEU A 44 18.64 9.80 -17.82
N ARG A 45 18.48 8.69 -17.09
CA ARG A 45 18.20 7.39 -17.71
C ARG A 45 16.93 7.42 -18.56
N ILE A 46 15.86 8.04 -18.06
CA ILE A 46 14.61 8.20 -18.83
C ILE A 46 14.86 9.04 -20.09
N ALA A 47 15.64 10.11 -19.98
CA ALA A 47 16.00 10.94 -21.14
C ALA A 47 16.79 10.15 -22.19
N ASP A 48 17.75 9.33 -21.75
CA ASP A 48 18.52 8.44 -22.64
C ASP A 48 17.62 7.39 -23.29
N GLU A 49 16.75 6.72 -22.51
CA GLU A 49 15.76 5.76 -23.01
C GLU A 49 14.79 6.38 -24.01
N MET A 50 14.40 7.64 -23.82
CA MET A 50 13.55 8.38 -24.76
C MET A 50 14.30 8.81 -26.02
N ALA A 51 15.59 9.14 -25.92
CA ALA A 51 16.41 9.50 -27.06
C ALA A 51 16.66 8.30 -27.99
N ASP A 52 16.74 7.10 -27.42
CA ASP A 52 16.93 5.85 -28.16
C ASP A 52 15.64 5.30 -28.80
N GLN A 53 14.46 5.86 -28.48
CA GLN A 53 13.20 5.42 -29.09
C GLN A 53 13.06 5.91 -30.54
N PRO A 54 12.96 5.00 -31.52
CA PRO A 54 12.72 5.39 -32.90
C PRO A 54 11.26 5.86 -33.05
N GLY A 55 11.06 7.15 -33.29
CA GLY A 55 9.76 7.74 -33.53
C GLY A 55 9.84 9.26 -33.67
N GLU A 56 8.95 9.84 -34.47
CA GLU A 56 8.84 11.29 -34.55
C GLU A 56 8.17 11.82 -33.25
N PRO A 57 8.68 12.91 -32.65
CA PRO A 57 8.05 13.50 -31.49
C PRO A 57 6.61 13.89 -31.80
N LEU A 58 5.67 13.53 -30.94
CA LEU A 58 4.28 13.94 -31.09
C LEU A 58 4.16 15.46 -31.07
N SER A 59 3.31 16.00 -31.96
CA SER A 59 2.94 17.40 -31.91
C SER A 59 2.14 17.72 -30.64
N ALA A 60 2.14 18.98 -30.21
CA ALA A 60 1.35 19.42 -29.06
C ALA A 60 -0.15 19.10 -29.20
N ALA A 61 -0.67 19.12 -30.43
CA ALA A 61 -2.05 18.75 -30.73
C ALA A 61 -2.32 17.26 -30.49
N GLU A 62 -1.41 16.39 -30.94
CA GLU A 62 -1.50 14.94 -30.75
C GLU A 62 -1.34 14.53 -29.29
N ILE A 63 -0.45 15.18 -28.54
CA ILE A 63 -0.32 14.99 -27.08
C ILE A 63 -1.64 15.34 -26.38
N GLY A 64 -2.28 16.45 -26.77
CA GLY A 64 -3.56 16.86 -26.20
C GLY A 64 -4.69 15.87 -26.51
N ILE A 65 -4.69 15.25 -27.69
CA ILE A 65 -5.64 14.18 -28.05
C ILE A 65 -5.37 12.95 -27.18
N ALA A 66 -4.12 12.47 -27.13
CA ALA A 66 -3.72 11.29 -26.35
C ALA A 66 -4.07 11.43 -24.86
N PHE A 67 -3.84 12.60 -24.27
CA PHE A 67 -4.17 12.86 -22.86
C PHE A 67 -5.68 12.78 -22.59
N ARG A 68 -6.51 13.36 -23.47
CA ARG A 68 -7.98 13.28 -23.35
C ARG A 68 -8.48 11.84 -23.50
N THR A 69 -7.94 11.09 -24.45
CA THR A 69 -8.27 9.68 -24.64
C THR A 69 -7.87 8.83 -23.44
N ALA A 70 -6.69 9.07 -22.85
CA ALA A 70 -6.24 8.37 -21.65
C ALA A 70 -7.10 8.67 -20.41
N GLN A 71 -7.52 9.92 -20.21
CA GLN A 71 -8.46 10.25 -19.13
C GLN A 71 -9.81 9.56 -19.29
N GLN A 72 -10.36 9.55 -20.52
CA GLN A 72 -11.64 8.90 -20.80
C GLN A 72 -11.58 7.38 -20.59
N GLY A 73 -10.48 6.73 -20.98
CA GLY A 73 -10.26 5.31 -20.70
C GLY A 73 -10.16 5.00 -19.20
N ASN A 74 -9.50 5.88 -18.43
CA ASN A 74 -9.35 5.69 -16.98
C ASN A 74 -10.67 5.94 -16.21
N GLN A 75 -11.52 6.86 -16.69
CA GLN A 75 -12.86 7.07 -16.15
C GLN A 75 -13.76 5.84 -16.33
N HIS A 76 -13.59 5.10 -17.43
CA HIS A 76 -14.34 3.87 -17.69
C HIS A 76 -13.92 2.72 -16.74
N ILE A 77 -12.66 2.67 -16.33
CA ILE A 77 -12.16 1.68 -15.34
C ILE A 77 -12.71 1.99 -13.94
N THR A 78 -12.69 3.26 -13.53
CA THR A 78 -13.21 3.66 -12.21
C THR A 78 -14.72 3.45 -12.07
N GLN A 79 -15.50 3.62 -13.15
CA GLN A 79 -16.95 3.37 -13.12
C GLN A 79 -17.31 1.88 -13.08
N VAL A 80 -16.48 0.99 -13.65
CA VAL A 80 -16.71 -0.47 -13.59
C VAL A 80 -16.34 -1.06 -12.23
N THR A 81 -15.45 -0.41 -11.46
CA THR A 81 -15.14 -0.80 -10.07
C THR A 81 -16.09 -0.22 -9.02
N SER A 82 -17.04 0.62 -9.43
CA SER A 82 -18.16 1.08 -8.59
C SER A 82 -19.35 0.11 -8.68
N TYR A 83 -19.08 -1.20 -8.68
CA TYR A 83 -20.12 -2.17 -8.38
C TYR A 83 -20.28 -2.17 -6.86
N ASP A 84 -21.44 -1.75 -6.37
CA ASP A 84 -21.76 -1.69 -4.94
C ASP A 84 -21.73 -3.11 -4.36
N ILE A 85 -20.56 -3.50 -3.84
CA ILE A 85 -20.33 -4.78 -3.17
C ILE A 85 -21.32 -4.96 -1.99
N ALA A 86 -21.88 -3.86 -1.47
CA ALA A 86 -22.88 -3.86 -0.41
C ALA A 86 -24.19 -4.59 -0.77
N ASP A 87 -24.66 -4.50 -2.01
CA ASP A 87 -25.92 -5.15 -2.43
C ASP A 87 -25.73 -6.65 -2.69
N ASP A 88 -24.51 -7.07 -3.10
CA ASP A 88 -24.19 -8.46 -3.39
C ASP A 88 -24.00 -9.29 -2.10
N TRP A 89 -23.49 -8.67 -1.02
CA TRP A 89 -23.40 -9.33 0.29
C TRP A 89 -24.77 -9.63 0.90
N ALA A 90 -25.78 -8.79 0.65
CA ALA A 90 -27.13 -9.04 1.13
C ALA A 90 -27.77 -10.25 0.44
N LEU A 91 -27.54 -10.41 -0.87
CA LEU A 91 -27.98 -11.57 -1.63
C LEU A 91 -27.24 -12.85 -1.21
N LEU A 92 -25.94 -12.74 -0.90
CA LEU A 92 -25.13 -13.86 -0.43
C LEU A 92 -25.54 -14.31 0.99
N LEU A 93 -25.88 -13.38 1.88
CA LEU A 93 -26.37 -13.68 3.23
C LEU A 93 -27.78 -14.29 3.18
N GLN A 94 -28.69 -13.76 2.35
CA GLN A 94 -30.03 -14.33 2.17
C GLN A 94 -29.95 -15.76 1.61
N ALA A 95 -29.08 -16.00 0.61
CA ALA A 95 -28.89 -17.33 0.04
C ALA A 95 -28.29 -18.34 1.04
N ILE A 96 -27.49 -17.89 2.01
CA ILE A 96 -26.97 -18.74 3.10
C ILE A 96 -28.07 -19.06 4.12
N GLU A 97 -28.92 -18.09 4.46
CA GLU A 97 -30.07 -18.30 5.37
C GLU A 97 -31.12 -19.23 4.75
N ASP A 98 -31.42 -19.06 3.46
CA ASP A 98 -32.37 -19.92 2.75
C ASP A 98 -31.84 -21.37 2.66
N ASN A 99 -30.54 -21.57 2.40
CA ASN A 99 -29.93 -22.91 2.39
C ASN A 99 -29.89 -23.57 3.78
N ALA A 100 -29.75 -22.78 4.85
CA ALA A 100 -29.78 -23.29 6.22
C ALA A 100 -31.18 -23.81 6.62
N SER A 101 -32.24 -23.33 5.96
CA SER A 101 -33.61 -23.76 6.20
C SER A 101 -34.01 -25.06 5.48
N GLU A 102 -33.37 -25.39 4.35
CA GLU A 102 -33.65 -26.60 3.58
C GLU A 102 -32.87 -27.84 4.08
N THR A 103 -31.67 -27.65 4.64
CA THR A 103 -30.95 -28.76 5.27
C THR A 103 -31.32 -28.87 6.74
N GLY A 104 -32.33 -29.69 7.06
CA GLY A 104 -32.72 -30.05 8.43
C GLY A 104 -31.59 -30.75 9.21
N ARG A 105 -30.57 -29.99 9.65
CA ARG A 105 -29.49 -30.45 10.52
C ARG A 105 -29.29 -29.48 11.67
N PRO A 106 -29.28 -29.97 12.92
CA PRO A 106 -29.17 -29.13 14.11
C PRO A 106 -27.77 -28.52 14.24
N ASN A 107 -27.78 -27.21 14.55
CA ASN A 107 -26.65 -26.35 14.86
C ASN A 107 -25.77 -26.92 15.99
N LEU A 108 -24.58 -27.40 15.66
CA LEU A 108 -23.51 -27.75 16.61
C LEU A 108 -22.45 -26.66 16.62
N ALA A 109 -22.79 -25.47 17.12
CA ALA A 109 -21.80 -24.44 17.46
C ALA A 109 -22.36 -23.38 18.44
N CYS A 110 -22.91 -23.82 19.57
CA CYS A 110 -23.07 -22.97 20.76
C CYS A 110 -22.47 -23.70 21.99
N GLN A 111 -21.15 -23.90 21.97
CA GLN A 111 -20.37 -24.22 23.16
C GLN A 111 -19.02 -23.51 23.06
N SER A 112 -18.99 -22.23 23.41
CA SER A 112 -17.87 -21.66 24.16
C SER A 112 -18.19 -20.23 24.59
N SER A 113 -17.79 -19.91 25.81
CA SER A 113 -17.76 -18.56 26.40
C SER A 113 -19.03 -18.04 27.09
N GLN A 114 -19.56 -18.80 28.06
CA GLN A 114 -20.16 -18.23 29.27
C GLN A 114 -19.78 -19.07 30.49
N HIS A 115 -18.54 -18.94 30.95
CA HIS A 115 -18.18 -19.18 32.34
C HIS A 115 -16.81 -18.57 32.60
N LEU A 116 -16.78 -17.31 33.04
CA LEU A 116 -15.70 -16.69 33.81
C LEU A 116 -16.19 -15.33 34.33
N HIS A 117 -17.27 -15.36 35.12
CA HIS A 117 -17.59 -14.31 36.09
C HIS A 117 -18.14 -15.02 37.33
N ASP A 118 -17.27 -15.22 38.32
CA ASP A 118 -17.53 -15.15 39.76
C ASP A 118 -16.56 -16.05 40.51
N THR A 119 -15.49 -15.46 41.02
CA THR A 119 -14.91 -15.82 42.33
C THR A 119 -13.96 -14.71 42.79
N SER A 120 -14.50 -13.50 42.92
CA SER A 120 -13.97 -12.48 43.83
C SER A 120 -14.92 -12.37 45.02
N ALA A 121 -14.68 -13.14 46.08
CA ALA A 121 -15.04 -12.81 47.47
C ALA A 121 -14.78 -14.00 48.41
N ARG A 122 -13.65 -13.99 49.12
CA ARG A 122 -13.54 -14.23 50.58
C ARG A 122 -12.07 -14.34 50.99
N GLU A 123 -11.48 -13.19 51.27
CA GLU A 123 -10.52 -13.09 52.36
C GLU A 123 -11.32 -12.84 53.65
N LEU A 124 -11.14 -13.72 54.63
CA LEU A 124 -11.04 -13.51 56.08
C LEU A 124 -11.07 -14.86 56.78
#